data_AF-A0AAW0KJ42-F1
#
_entry.id   AF-A0AAW0KJ42-F1
#
_cell.length_a   1.000
_cell.length_b   1.000
_cell.length_c   1.000
_cell.angle_alpha   90.00
_cell.angle_beta   90.00
_cell.angle_gamma   90.00
#
_symmetry.space_group_name_H-M   'P 1'
#
loop_
_entity.id
_entity.type
_entity.pdbx_description
1 polymer ?
#
loop_
_entity_poly.entity_id
_entity_poly.type
_entity_poly.pdbx_seq_one_letter_code
_entity_poly.pdbx_strand_id
1 'polypeptide(L)'
;MAFLTIPNGTKWKVKLTKRDGEVCFQNGWCEFASCHALTLGNLLVFRYEGNSEFFVFIFDATATKIDYPVAEVQVSRMEDNESDDNSLEIMDGFMPS
;
A
#
# COMPACT_ATOMS: atom_id res chain seq x y z
N MET A 1 14.89 8.17 7.36
CA MET A 1 14.14 7.35 6.38
C MET A 1 12.67 7.48 6.72
N ALA A 2 11.78 7.38 5.74
CA ALA A 2 10.34 7.37 5.94
C ALA A 2 9.71 6.25 5.11
N PHE A 3 8.48 5.88 5.45
CA PHE A 3 7.73 4.85 4.74
C PHE A 3 6.37 5.37 4.32
N LEU A 4 5.98 5.08 3.08
CA LEU A 4 4.70 5.43 2.50
C LEU A 4 3.91 4.13 2.26
N THR A 5 2.81 3.94 3.00
CA THR A 5 1.92 2.80 2.83
C THR A 5 0.69 3.24 2.04
N ILE A 6 0.38 2.55 0.96
CA ILE A 6 -0.81 2.83 0.13
C ILE A 6 -1.96 1.87 0.51
N PRO A 7 -3.20 2.10 0.02
CA PRO A 7 -4.37 1.32 0.43
C PRO A 7 -4.32 -0.18 0.16
N ASN A 8 -3.51 -0.65 -0.80
CA ASN A 8 -3.31 -2.09 -1.05
C ASN A 8 -2.32 -2.75 -0.05
N GLY A 9 -1.82 -2.00 0.94
CA GLY A 9 -0.84 -2.48 1.93
C GLY A 9 0.63 -2.41 1.50
N THR A 10 0.92 -2.06 0.25
CA THR A 10 2.30 -1.93 -0.25
C THR A 10 3.01 -0.78 0.45
N LYS A 11 4.22 -1.07 0.95
CA LYS A 11 5.05 -0.12 1.71
C LYS A 11 6.26 0.31 0.87
N TRP A 12 6.39 1.62 0.64
CA TRP A 12 7.47 2.23 -0.11
C TRP A 12 8.46 2.91 0.82
N LYS A 13 9.75 2.56 0.71
CA LYS A 13 10.80 3.22 1.48
C LYS A 13 11.29 4.45 0.74
N VAL A 14 11.22 5.61 1.40
CA VAL A 14 11.71 6.87 0.84
C VAL A 14 12.70 7.54 1.81
N LYS A 15 13.69 8.23 1.26
CA LYS A 15 14.60 9.04 2.06
C LYS A 15 13.91 10.35 2.42
N LEU A 16 13.84 10.67 3.70
CA LEU A 16 13.41 11.97 4.19
C LEU A 16 14.66 12.82 4.46
N THR A 17 14.70 14.02 3.90
CA THR A 17 15.79 14.98 4.14
C THR A 17 15.23 16.31 4.61
N LYS A 18 15.96 16.98 5.50
CA LYS A 18 15.68 18.35 5.90
C LYS A 18 16.79 19.26 5.41
N ARG A 19 16.45 20.29 4.64
CA ARG A 19 17.39 21.32 4.16
C ARG A 19 16.67 22.66 4.20
N ASP A 20 17.33 23.69 4.72
CA ASP A 20 16.83 25.07 4.74
C ASP A 20 15.42 25.23 5.33
N GLY A 21 15.09 24.40 6.34
CA GLY A 21 13.78 24.41 6.99
C GLY A 21 12.71 23.56 6.29
N GLU A 22 12.97 23.12 5.06
CA GLU A 22 12.07 22.29 4.27
C GLU A 22 12.34 20.81 4.49
N VAL A 23 11.30 20.01 4.37
CA VAL A 23 11.37 18.55 4.45
C VAL A 23 10.98 17.97 3.10
N CYS A 24 11.88 17.21 2.48
CA CYS A 24 11.69 16.65 1.15
C CYS A 24 11.85 15.13 1.16
N PHE A 25 10.98 14.43 0.43
CA PHE A 25 11.22 13.06 0.01
C PHE A 25 12.25 13.04 -1.13
N GLN A 26 13.26 12.17 -1.02
CA GLN A 26 14.33 11.99 -2.01
C GLN A 26 14.34 10.54 -2.51
N ASN A 27 15.48 9.85 -2.51
CA ASN A 27 15.63 8.47 -2.98
C ASN A 27 14.41 7.59 -2.65
N GLY A 28 13.84 6.91 -3.65
CA GLY A 28 12.59 6.15 -3.54
C GLY A 28 11.33 6.93 -3.99
N TRP A 29 11.38 8.26 -3.98
CA TRP A 29 10.24 9.10 -4.38
C TRP A 29 9.96 9.02 -5.88
N CYS A 30 10.99 9.09 -6.72
CA CYS A 30 10.82 9.04 -8.17
C CYS A 30 10.23 7.69 -8.61
N GLU A 31 10.64 6.61 -7.96
CA GLU A 31 10.14 5.25 -8.17
C GLU A 31 8.68 5.13 -7.74
N PHE A 32 8.34 5.64 -6.55
CA PHE A 32 6.96 5.73 -6.06
C PHE A 32 6.08 6.52 -7.04
N ALA A 33 6.56 7.68 -7.50
CA ALA A 33 5.82 8.55 -8.42
C ALA A 33 5.62 7.89 -9.79
N SER A 34 6.64 7.24 -10.32
CA SER A 34 6.58 6.55 -11.61
C SER A 34 5.64 5.35 -11.56
N CYS A 35 5.67 4.57 -10.46
CA CYS A 35 4.83 3.38 -10.32
C CYS A 35 3.33 3.71 -10.27
N HIS A 36 2.95 4.87 -9.74
CA HIS A 36 1.56 5.32 -9.67
C HIS A 36 1.21 6.33 -10.76
N ALA A 37 2.07 6.46 -11.79
CA ALA A 37 1.90 7.40 -12.89
C ALA A 37 1.53 8.82 -12.43
N LEU A 38 2.20 9.31 -11.38
CA LEU A 38 1.94 10.65 -10.85
C LEU A 38 2.31 11.71 -11.88
N THR A 39 1.40 12.64 -12.09
CA THR A 39 1.49 13.78 -13.00
C THR A 39 1.01 15.05 -12.31
N LEU A 40 1.20 16.19 -12.98
CA LEU A 40 0.69 17.46 -12.48
C LEU A 40 -0.84 17.40 -12.36
N GLY A 41 -1.36 17.81 -11.20
CA GLY A 41 -2.80 17.79 -10.90
C GLY A 41 -3.24 16.62 -10.04
N ASN A 42 -2.43 15.57 -9.90
CA ASN A 42 -2.68 14.54 -8.90
C ASN A 42 -2.65 15.13 -7.49
N LEU A 43 -3.59 14.70 -6.65
CA LEU A 43 -3.66 15.08 -5.23
C LEU A 43 -3.19 13.91 -4.37
N LEU A 44 -2.24 14.18 -3.48
CA LEU A 44 -1.74 13.21 -2.51
C LEU A 44 -2.09 13.66 -1.10
N VAL A 45 -2.73 12.79 -0.34
CA VAL A 45 -3.06 13.02 1.07
C VAL A 45 -2.21 12.10 1.93
N PHE A 46 -1.37 12.70 2.77
CA PHE A 46 -0.50 12.01 3.72
C PHE A 46 -1.12 12.05 5.11
N ARG A 47 -1.45 10.89 5.65
CA ARG A 47 -1.79 10.72 7.07
C ARG A 47 -0.54 10.29 7.81
N TYR A 48 -0.13 11.06 8.81
CA TYR A 48 1.04 10.75 9.61
C TYR A 48 0.68 9.78 10.74
N GLU A 49 1.34 8.62 10.76
CA GLU A 49 1.10 7.54 11.73
C GLU A 49 2.15 7.54 12.86
N GLY A 50 3.02 8.55 12.93
CA GLY A 50 4.17 8.56 13.83
C GLY A 50 5.40 7.88 13.23
N ASN A 51 6.55 7.98 13.90
CA ASN A 51 7.78 7.25 13.53
C ASN A 51 8.24 7.36 12.06
N SER A 52 7.98 8.51 11.42
CA SER A 52 8.23 8.70 9.97
C SER A 52 7.47 7.69 9.07
N GLU A 53 6.33 7.19 9.53
CA GLU A 53 5.40 6.39 8.75
C GLU A 53 4.22 7.25 8.30
N PHE A 54 3.83 7.06 7.04
CA PHE A 54 2.72 7.78 6.42
C PHE A 54 1.82 6.81 5.67
N PHE A 55 0.52 6.93 5.87
CA PHE A 55 -0.47 6.34 4.98
C PHE A 55 -0.82 7.34 3.89
N VAL A 56 -0.78 6.91 2.62
CA VAL A 56 -0.91 7.80 1.47
C VAL A 56 -2.12 7.44 0.63
N PHE A 57 -2.98 8.41 0.39
CA PHE A 57 -4.06 8.33 -0.59
C PHE A 57 -3.70 9.16 -1.81
N ILE A 58 -3.78 8.56 -2.98
CA ILE A 58 -3.55 9.19 -4.28
C ILE A 58 -4.88 9.34 -5.00
N PHE A 59 -5.12 10.56 -5.49
CA PHE A 59 -6.27 10.92 -6.29
C PHE A 59 -5.80 11.46 -7.65
N ASP A 60 -6.57 11.19 -8.69
CA ASP A 60 -6.37 11.77 -10.01
C ASP A 60 -6.70 13.28 -10.04
N ALA A 61 -6.52 13.91 -11.20
CA ALA A 61 -6.79 15.34 -11.38
C ALA A 61 -8.27 15.72 -11.18
N THR A 62 -9.18 14.74 -11.15
CA THR A 62 -10.61 14.93 -10.88
C THR A 62 -10.95 14.77 -9.39
N ALA A 63 -9.94 14.60 -8.54
CA ALA A 63 -10.08 14.24 -7.12
C ALA A 63 -10.76 12.87 -6.90
N THR A 64 -10.67 11.97 -7.89
CA THR A 64 -11.13 10.58 -7.77
C THR A 64 -9.97 9.71 -7.32
N LYS A 65 -10.19 8.84 -6.33
CA LYS A 65 -9.15 7.95 -5.80
C LYS A 65 -8.71 6.99 -6.92
N ILE A 66 -7.41 6.84 -7.13
CA ILE A 66 -6.91 5.87 -8.12
C ILE A 66 -7.09 4.43 -7.61
N ASP A 67 -7.15 3.49 -8.55
CA ASP A 67 -7.10 2.08 -8.22
C ASP A 67 -5.67 1.64 -7.90
N TYR A 68 -5.55 0.76 -6.91
CA TYR A 68 -4.29 0.15 -6.53
C TYR A 68 -4.34 -1.32 -6.91
N PRO A 69 -3.40 -1.82 -7.73
CA PRO A 69 -3.35 -3.24 -8.02
C PRO A 69 -3.17 -4.01 -6.71
N VAL A 70 -3.84 -5.15 -6.56
CA VAL A 70 -3.68 -5.99 -5.38
C VAL A 70 -2.23 -6.46 -5.33
N ALA A 71 -1.57 -6.28 -4.18
CA ALA A 71 -0.23 -6.84 -4.01
C ALA A 71 -0.33 -8.36 -4.14
N GLU A 72 0.42 -8.94 -5.09
CA GLU A 72 0.45 -10.40 -5.24
C GLU A 72 0.91 -11.02 -3.93
N VAL A 73 -0.01 -11.71 -3.24
CA VAL A 73 0.33 -12.50 -2.08
C VAL A 73 1.14 -13.67 -2.59
N GLN A 74 2.46 -13.60 -2.44
CA GLN A 74 3.28 -14.80 -2.49
C GLN A 74 2.90 -15.63 -1.28
N VAL A 75 1.97 -16.56 -1.48
CA VAL A 75 1.72 -17.63 -0.53
C VAL A 75 3.03 -18.41 -0.46
N SER A 76 3.87 -18.09 0.52
CA SER A 76 4.89 -19.03 0.94
C SER A 76 4.13 -20.27 1.41
N ARG A 77 4.15 -21.33 0.60
CA ARG A 77 3.76 -22.67 1.04
C ARG A 77 4.56 -22.93 2.32
N MET A 78 3.91 -22.76 3.46
CA MET A 78 4.40 -23.36 4.69
C MET A 78 4.36 -24.85 4.40
N GLU A 79 5.52 -25.50 4.45
CA GLU A 79 5.58 -26.95 4.30
C GLU A 79 4.69 -27.57 5.38
N ASP A 80 3.71 -28.36 4.94
CA ASP A 80 2.78 -29.09 5.79
C ASP A 80 3.59 -29.96 6.75
N ASN A 81 3.67 -29.54 8.01
CA ASN A 81 3.97 -30.45 9.10
C ASN A 81 2.61 -30.98 9.57
N GLU A 82 2.27 -32.18 9.11
CA GLU A 82 1.05 -32.90 9.48
C GLU A 82 0.90 -32.97 11.01
N SER A 83 -0.17 -32.39 11.54
CA SER A 83 -0.86 -32.87 12.74
C SER A 83 -2.26 -32.26 12.83
N ASP A 84 -3.21 -33.08 12.38
CA ASP A 84 -4.58 -33.31 12.87
C ASP A 84 -5.52 -32.15 13.27
N ASP A 85 -6.69 -32.21 12.60
CA ASP A 85 -8.02 -31.74 12.97
C ASP A 85 -8.23 -30.24 13.23
N ASN A 86 -8.59 -29.54 12.15
CA ASN A 86 -9.71 -28.61 12.28
C ASN A 86 -10.65 -28.80 11.09
N SER A 87 -11.70 -29.57 11.34
CA SER A 87 -12.87 -29.73 10.49
C SER A 87 -13.30 -28.40 9.84
N LEU A 88 -13.17 -28.33 8.51
CA LEU A 88 -13.68 -27.24 7.67
C LEU A 88 -15.18 -27.49 7.43
N GLU A 89 -16.05 -26.70 8.07
CA GLU A 89 -17.48 -26.71 7.75
C GLU A 89 -17.69 -26.11 6.36
N ILE A 90 -18.01 -26.97 5.40
CA ILE A 90 -18.54 -26.57 4.10
C ILE A 90 -19.94 -26.04 4.35
N MET A 91 -20.16 -24.72 4.25
CA MET A 91 -21.51 -24.18 4.09
C MET A 91 -22.01 -24.54 2.69
N ASP A 92 -22.55 -25.75 2.58
CA ASP A 92 -23.44 -26.16 1.49
C ASP A 92 -24.83 -25.58 1.78
N GLY A 93 -25.33 -24.68 0.92
CA GLY A 93 -26.66 -24.13 1.17
C GLY A 93 -27.15 -22.98 0.31
N PHE A 94 -27.15 -23.15 -1.02
CA PHE A 94 -28.17 -22.65 -1.97
C PHE A 94 -28.57 -21.15 -1.98
N MET A 95 -27.91 -20.41 -2.87
CA MET A 95 -28.39 -19.75 -4.12
C MET A 95 -29.66 -18.84 -4.17
N PRO A 96 -29.69 -17.89 -5.13
CA PRO A 96 -30.44 -16.63 -5.09
C PRO A 96 -31.78 -16.64 -5.86
N SER A 97 -32.59 -15.60 -5.64
CA SER A 97 -33.34 -14.84 -6.67
C SER A 97 -33.94 -13.58 -6.07
#